data_AF-A0A959YID3-F1
#
_entry.id   AF-A0A959YID3-F1
#
_cell.length_a   1.000
_cell.length_b   1.000
_cell.length_c   1.000
_cell.angle_alpha   90.00
_cell.angle_beta   90.00
_cell.angle_gamma   90.00
#
_symmetry.space_group_name_H-M   'P 1'
#
loop_
_entity.id
_entity.type
_entity.pdbx_description
1 polymer ?
#
loop_
_entity_poly.entity_id
_entity_poly.type
_entity_poly.pdbx_seq_one_letter_code
_entity_poly.pdbx_strand_id
1 'polypeptide(L)'
;MEYNKLLKAWYERQEWSAFPFQESLAQAYAEGLHGLLNAPTGSGKTYAMFLPALCYSISQESNRKKAGHLRIIWITPLRALARDIMKALQHACDTMESGWQVQMRTGDTDAKTKQAQKKK
;
A
#
# COMPACT_ATOMS: atom_id res chain seq x y z
N MET A 1 0.62 12.17 -14.85
CA MET A 1 1.98 11.95 -15.39
C MET A 1 2.98 11.51 -14.33
N GLU A 2 2.95 12.05 -13.10
CA GLU A 2 3.85 11.61 -12.01
C GLU A 2 3.46 10.24 -11.41
N TYR A 3 2.17 10.02 -11.15
CA TYR A 3 1.63 8.75 -10.64
C TYR A 3 2.12 7.49 -11.40
N ASN A 4 1.95 7.47 -12.73
CA ASN A 4 2.38 6.34 -13.56
C ASN A 4 3.90 6.15 -13.58
N LYS A 5 4.68 7.25 -13.46
CA LYS A 5 6.15 7.16 -13.36
C LYS A 5 6.56 6.49 -12.05
N LEU A 6 5.90 6.81 -10.94
CA LEU A 6 6.16 6.19 -9.64
C LEU A 6 5.85 4.69 -9.65
N LEU A 7 4.73 4.28 -10.24
CA LEU A 7 4.39 2.87 -10.41
C LEU A 7 5.46 2.13 -11.19
N LYS A 8 5.85 2.66 -12.36
CA LYS A 8 6.89 2.04 -13.20
C LYS A 8 8.22 1.94 -12.47
N ALA A 9 8.64 3.02 -11.80
CA ALA A 9 9.88 3.06 -11.05
C ALA A 9 9.91 2.01 -9.93
N TRP A 10 8.78 1.75 -9.27
CA TRP A 10 8.72 0.69 -8.26
C TRP A 10 8.99 -0.69 -8.86
N TYR A 11 8.31 -1.05 -9.97
CA TYR A 11 8.53 -2.35 -10.63
C TYR A 11 9.96 -2.48 -11.16
N GLU A 12 10.51 -1.41 -11.76
CA GLU A 12 11.90 -1.37 -12.24
C GLU A 12 12.91 -1.60 -11.10
N ARG A 13 12.70 -0.99 -9.93
CA ARG A 13 13.55 -1.19 -8.73
C ARG A 13 13.50 -2.62 -8.20
N GLN A 14 12.43 -3.37 -8.46
CA GLN A 14 12.33 -4.78 -8.10
C GLN A 14 12.84 -5.71 -9.22
N GLU A 15 13.29 -5.16 -10.36
CA GLU A 15 13.58 -5.91 -11.59
C GLU A 15 12.36 -6.72 -12.08
N TRP A 16 11.16 -6.19 -11.85
CA TRP A 16 9.90 -6.83 -12.21
C TRP A 16 9.18 -6.07 -13.34
N SER A 17 8.22 -6.76 -13.97
CA SER A 17 7.26 -6.15 -14.90
C SER A 17 5.85 -6.28 -14.33
N ALA A 18 5.05 -5.22 -14.47
CA ALA A 18 3.66 -5.24 -14.05
C ALA A 18 2.86 -6.22 -14.92
N PHE A 19 1.96 -6.98 -14.29
CA PHE A 19 0.94 -7.72 -15.02
C PHE A 19 -0.17 -6.77 -15.51
N PRO A 20 -0.87 -7.11 -16.63
CA PRO A 20 -1.93 -6.27 -17.17
C PRO A 20 -3.06 -5.93 -16.17
N PHE A 21 -3.39 -6.86 -15.28
CA PHE A 21 -4.40 -6.62 -14.25
C PHE A 21 -3.96 -5.59 -13.19
N GLN A 22 -2.65 -5.49 -12.93
CA GLN A 22 -2.10 -4.53 -11.97
C GLN A 22 -2.17 -3.11 -12.56
N GLU A 23 -1.89 -2.97 -13.86
CA GLU A 23 -2.04 -1.72 -14.60
C GLU A 23 -3.51 -1.28 -14.67
N SER A 24 -4.41 -2.23 -15.00
CA SER A 24 -5.85 -1.98 -15.05
C SER A 24 -6.39 -1.51 -13.69
N LEU A 25 -5.95 -2.15 -12.61
CA LEU A 25 -6.33 -1.77 -11.25
C LEU A 25 -5.77 -0.40 -10.86
N ALA A 26 -4.53 -0.11 -11.25
CA ALA A 26 -3.91 1.20 -11.02
C ALA A 26 -4.66 2.33 -11.73
N GLN A 27 -5.13 2.07 -12.96
CA GLN A 27 -5.95 3.01 -13.71
C GLN A 27 -7.32 3.21 -13.06
N ALA A 28 -8.02 2.12 -12.71
CA ALA A 28 -9.31 2.19 -12.02
C ALA A 28 -9.23 2.95 -10.69
N TYR A 29 -8.14 2.75 -9.93
CA TYR A 29 -7.89 3.51 -8.70
C TYR A 29 -7.71 5.01 -8.98
N ALA A 30 -6.94 5.38 -10.01
CA ALA A 30 -6.72 6.79 -10.38
C ALA A 30 -8.01 7.50 -10.83
N GLU A 31 -8.97 6.74 -11.36
CA GLU A 31 -10.32 7.21 -11.71
C GLU A 31 -11.28 7.29 -10.50
N GLY A 32 -10.84 6.88 -9.31
CA GLY A 32 -11.65 6.90 -8.09
C GLY A 32 -12.69 5.78 -8.01
N LEU A 33 -12.50 4.70 -8.78
CA LEU A 33 -13.44 3.59 -8.82
C LEU A 33 -13.26 2.62 -7.63
N HIS A 34 -14.33 1.91 -7.31
CA HIS A 34 -14.31 0.80 -6.35
C HIS A 34 -14.43 -0.54 -7.09
N GLY A 35 -13.76 -1.58 -6.61
CA GLY A 35 -13.79 -2.87 -7.28
C GLY A 35 -13.20 -4.02 -6.47
N LEU A 36 -13.29 -5.21 -7.08
CA LEU A 36 -12.76 -6.47 -6.55
C LEU A 36 -11.67 -7.00 -7.48
N LEU A 37 -10.49 -7.27 -6.92
CA LEU A 37 -9.42 -7.96 -7.63
C LEU A 37 -9.55 -9.48 -7.44
N ASN A 38 -9.76 -10.21 -8.53
CA ASN A 38 -9.64 -11.66 -8.57
C ASN A 38 -8.43 -12.07 -9.41
N ALA A 39 -7.43 -12.71 -8.79
CA ALA A 39 -6.26 -13.23 -9.49
C ALA A 39 -5.66 -14.43 -8.74
N PRO A 40 -4.90 -15.33 -9.40
CA PRO A 40 -4.27 -16.48 -8.77
C PRO A 40 -3.32 -16.13 -7.62
N THR A 41 -3.06 -17.07 -6.72
CA THR A 41 -2.02 -16.91 -5.68
C THR A 41 -0.65 -16.74 -6.33
N GLY A 42 0.22 -15.93 -5.72
CA GLY A 42 1.56 -15.65 -6.27
C GLY A 42 1.61 -14.60 -7.38
N SER A 43 0.48 -14.06 -7.85
CA SER A 43 0.46 -13.07 -8.93
C SER A 43 0.79 -11.63 -8.53
N GLY A 44 1.12 -11.37 -7.25
CA GLY A 44 1.42 -10.01 -6.78
C GLY A 44 0.18 -9.15 -6.45
N LYS A 45 -0.95 -9.77 -6.08
CA LYS A 45 -2.19 -9.06 -5.66
C LYS A 45 -1.97 -8.01 -4.57
N THR A 46 -1.11 -8.29 -3.60
CA THR A 46 -0.83 -7.37 -2.48
C THR A 46 -0.32 -6.03 -2.99
N TYR A 47 0.68 -6.05 -3.88
CA TYR A 47 1.23 -4.86 -4.51
C TYR A 47 0.25 -4.21 -5.48
N ALA A 48 -0.51 -5.01 -6.22
CA ALA A 48 -1.58 -4.51 -7.10
C ALA A 48 -2.57 -3.62 -6.34
N MET A 49 -3.00 -4.04 -5.15
CA MET A 49 -3.96 -3.30 -4.32
C MET A 49 -3.35 -2.08 -3.60
N PHE A 50 -2.05 -2.12 -3.28
CA PHE A 50 -1.42 -1.11 -2.42
C PHE A 50 -0.68 0.00 -3.17
N LEU A 51 0.08 -0.36 -4.22
CA LEU A 51 0.91 0.59 -4.94
C LEU A 51 0.13 1.76 -5.57
N PRO A 52 -1.09 1.57 -6.10
CA PRO A 52 -1.91 2.68 -6.56
C PRO A 52 -2.12 3.75 -5.48
N ALA A 53 -2.50 3.34 -4.28
CA ALA A 53 -2.75 4.27 -3.19
C ALA A 53 -1.47 4.97 -2.69
N LEU A 54 -0.36 4.23 -2.61
CA LEU A 54 0.94 4.77 -2.23
C LEU A 54 1.44 5.80 -3.25
N CYS A 55 1.49 5.43 -4.54
CA CYS A 55 1.98 6.29 -5.61
C CYS A 55 1.08 7.51 -5.81
N TYR A 56 -0.24 7.33 -5.71
CA TYR A 56 -1.18 8.45 -5.78
C TYR A 56 -0.89 9.44 -4.67
N SER A 57 -0.73 8.97 -3.43
CA SER A 57 -0.41 9.87 -2.32
C SER A 57 0.91 10.59 -2.49
N ILE A 58 1.99 9.92 -2.92
CA ILE A 58 3.29 10.55 -3.15
C ILE A 58 3.15 11.66 -4.19
N SER A 59 2.43 11.39 -5.29
CA SER A 59 2.21 12.38 -6.36
C SER A 59 1.40 13.61 -5.93
N GLN A 60 0.62 13.50 -4.85
CA GLN A 60 -0.17 14.60 -4.29
C GLN A 60 0.54 15.34 -3.14
N GLU A 61 1.57 14.72 -2.53
CA GLU A 61 2.28 15.24 -1.36
C GLU A 61 3.19 16.44 -1.70
N SER A 62 3.54 16.62 -2.98
CA SER A 62 4.23 17.82 -3.50
C SER A 62 3.51 19.13 -3.13
N ASN A 63 2.22 19.06 -2.78
CA ASN A 63 1.39 20.20 -2.38
C ASN A 63 0.95 20.22 -0.91
N ARG A 64 1.27 19.23 -0.06
CA ARG A 64 0.69 19.14 1.31
C ARG A 64 1.65 18.59 2.35
N LYS A 65 2.09 19.44 3.29
CA LYS A 65 2.69 19.04 4.57
C LYS A 65 1.63 18.40 5.48
N LYS A 66 1.27 17.13 5.30
CA LYS A 66 0.41 16.41 6.25
C LYS A 66 1.03 15.09 6.71
N ALA A 67 2.02 15.21 7.59
CA ALA A 67 2.42 14.12 8.45
C ALA A 67 1.26 13.78 9.42
N GLY A 68 1.02 12.48 9.65
CA GLY A 68 0.34 12.01 10.87
C GLY A 68 -0.93 11.17 10.71
N HIS A 69 -1.75 11.34 9.67
CA HIS A 69 -3.08 10.72 9.65
C HIS A 69 -3.11 9.31 9.05
N LEU A 70 -4.02 8.47 9.55
CA LEU A 70 -4.35 7.16 8.95
C LEU A 70 -4.89 7.32 7.52
N ARG A 71 -4.28 6.63 6.56
CA ARG A 71 -4.62 6.74 5.12
C ARG A 71 -5.31 5.49 4.57
N ILE A 72 -4.93 4.30 5.03
CA ILE A 72 -5.44 3.02 4.54
C ILE A 72 -5.72 2.09 5.71
N ILE A 73 -6.84 1.36 5.66
CA ILE A 73 -7.14 0.24 6.55
C ILE A 73 -7.12 -1.03 5.73
N TRP A 74 -6.19 -1.93 6.05
CA TRP A 74 -6.13 -3.27 5.47
C TRP A 74 -6.77 -4.27 6.44
N ILE A 75 -7.80 -4.99 5.98
CA ILE A 75 -8.51 -6.00 6.78
C ILE A 75 -8.17 -7.38 6.23
N THR A 76 -7.79 -8.30 7.10
CA THR A 76 -7.49 -9.69 6.74
C THR A 76 -8.03 -10.64 7.80
N PRO A 77 -8.59 -11.81 7.43
CA PRO A 77 -9.19 -12.73 8.39
C PRO A 77 -8.16 -13.50 9.23
N LEU A 78 -6.89 -13.56 8.80
CA LEU A 78 -5.85 -14.38 9.45
C LEU A 78 -4.70 -13.53 10.00
N ARG A 79 -4.33 -13.80 11.26
CA ARG A 79 -3.20 -13.13 11.93
C ARG A 79 -1.86 -13.39 11.25
N ALA A 80 -1.61 -14.62 10.80
CA ALA A 80 -0.36 -14.97 10.10
C ALA A 80 -0.22 -14.14 8.81
N LEU A 81 -1.29 -14.09 8.02
CA LEU A 81 -1.35 -13.32 6.79
C LEU A 81 -1.15 -11.81 7.03
N ALA A 82 -1.62 -11.27 8.15
CA ALA A 82 -1.41 -9.86 8.49
C ALA A 82 0.08 -9.48 8.62
N ARG A 83 0.92 -10.38 9.14
CA ARG A 83 2.36 -10.14 9.28
C ARG A 83 3.05 -10.08 7.92
N ASP A 84 2.74 -11.01 7.02
CA ASP A 84 3.35 -11.06 5.70
C ASP A 84 2.91 -9.88 4.83
N ILE A 85 1.63 -9.51 4.91
CA ILE A 85 1.11 -8.30 4.25
C ILE A 85 1.82 -7.07 4.80
N MET A 86 1.91 -6.89 6.12
CA MET A 86 2.62 -5.75 6.72
C MET A 86 4.05 -5.61 6.20
N LYS A 87 4.81 -6.71 6.12
CA LYS A 87 6.18 -6.70 5.57
C LYS A 87 6.19 -6.25 4.10
N ALA A 88 5.31 -6.80 3.27
CA ALA A 88 5.21 -6.43 1.86
C ALA A 88 4.86 -4.95 1.69
N LEU A 89 3.90 -4.43 2.46
CA LEU A 89 3.50 -3.02 2.41
C LEU A 89 4.63 -2.10 2.89
N GLN A 90 5.30 -2.45 3.99
CA GLN A 90 6.42 -1.66 4.50
C GLN A 90 7.58 -1.64 3.50
N HIS A 91 7.90 -2.78 2.86
CA HIS A 91 8.89 -2.84 1.79
C HIS A 91 8.59 -1.87 0.64
N ALA A 92 7.31 -1.78 0.21
CA ALA A 92 6.93 -0.82 -0.81
C ALA A 92 7.08 0.64 -0.35
N CYS A 93 6.71 0.94 0.90
CA CYS A 93 6.91 2.26 1.49
C CYS A 93 8.39 2.65 1.55
N ASP A 94 9.25 1.74 2.01
CA ASP A 94 10.69 1.95 2.16
C ASP A 94 11.35 2.10 0.79
N THR A 95 11.01 1.23 -0.17
CA THR A 95 11.51 1.29 -1.55
C THR A 95 11.19 2.63 -2.21
N MET A 96 10.03 3.22 -1.90
CA MET A 96 9.59 4.50 -2.47
C MET A 96 9.94 5.70 -1.60
N GLU A 97 10.65 5.49 -0.48
CA GLU A 97 11.01 6.52 0.50
C GLU A 97 9.82 7.38 0.93
N SER A 98 8.63 6.77 1.04
CA SER A 98 7.38 7.52 1.23
C SER A 98 7.22 8.11 2.64
N GLY A 99 8.04 7.65 3.59
CA GLY A 99 7.91 7.97 5.02
C GLY A 99 6.65 7.38 5.67
N TRP A 100 5.88 6.55 4.96
CA TRP A 100 4.68 5.91 5.51
C TRP A 100 5.05 4.84 6.53
N GLN A 101 4.29 4.81 7.61
CA GLN A 101 4.41 3.77 8.64
C GLN A 101 3.29 2.75 8.46
N VAL A 102 3.65 1.48 8.32
CA VAL A 102 2.67 0.38 8.30
C VAL A 102 2.62 -0.26 9.68
N GLN A 103 1.45 -0.29 10.29
CA GLN A 103 1.25 -0.87 11.62
C GLN A 103 0.15 -1.93 11.60
N MET A 104 0.38 -3.02 12.32
CA MET A 104 -0.60 -4.09 12.51
C MET A 104 -1.34 -3.92 13.83
N ARG A 105 -2.64 -4.25 13.85
CA ARG A 105 -3.46 -4.27 15.06
C ARG A 105 -4.27 -5.58 15.10
N THR A 106 -3.99 -6.43 16.08
CA THR A 106 -4.66 -7.71 16.32
C THR A 106 -5.12 -7.83 17.77
N GLY A 107 -5.74 -8.97 18.11
CA GLY A 107 -6.01 -9.34 19.50
C GLY A 107 -4.76 -9.27 20.38
N ASP A 108 -3.63 -9.77 19.87
CA ASP A 108 -2.36 -9.88 20.60
C ASP A 108 -1.58 -8.56 20.72
N THR A 109 -1.97 -7.50 19.99
CA THR A 109 -1.29 -6.20 20.12
C THR A 109 -1.48 -5.66 21.53
N ASP A 110 -0.38 -5.32 22.19
CA ASP A 110 -0.40 -4.80 23.55
C ASP A 110 -1.17 -3.47 23.66
N ALA A 111 -1.62 -3.16 24.88
CA ALA A 111 -2.44 -1.97 25.13
C ALA A 111 -1.69 -0.66 24.84
N LYS A 112 -0.39 -0.61 25.09
CA LYS A 112 0.45 0.58 24.85
C LYS A 112 0.54 0.90 23.36
N THR A 113 0.79 -0.10 22.53
CA THR A 113 0.81 -0.01 21.07
C THR A 113 -0.57 0.40 20.53
N LYS A 114 -1.65 -0.23 21.02
CA LYS A 114 -3.04 0.14 20.65
C LYS A 114 -3.38 1.59 20.99
N GLN A 115 -2.87 2.13 22.10
CA GLN A 115 -3.05 3.53 22.49
C GLN A 115 -2.22 4.48 21.63
N ALA A 116 -0.95 4.14 21.35
CA ALA A 116 -0.08 4.96 20.49
C ALA A 116 -0.66 5.09 19.07
N GLN A 117 -1.21 4.02 18.51
CA GLN A 117 -1.87 4.02 17.20
C GLN A 117 -3.12 4.93 17.15
N LYS A 118 -3.85 5.11 18.26
CA LYS A 118 -5.04 5.98 18.32
C LYS A 118 -4.70 7.48 18.36
N LYS A 119 -3.47 7.83 18.73
CA LYS A 119 -3.03 9.22 18.94
C LYS A 119 -2.38 9.84 17.68
N LYS A 120 -2.22 9.05 16.61
CA LYS A 120 -1.77 9.49 15.29
C LYS A 120 -2.97 9.83 14.42
#